data_AF-A0A2A5M9A3-F1
#
_entry.id   AF-A0A2A5M9A3-F1
#
_cell.length_a   1.000
_cell.length_b   1.000
_cell.length_c   1.000
_cell.angle_alpha   90.00
_cell.angle_beta   90.00
_cell.angle_gamma   90.00
#
_symmetry.space_group_name_H-M   'P 1'
#
loop_
_entity.id
_entity.type
_entity.pdbx_description
1 polymer ?
#
loop_
_entity_poly.entity_id
_entity_poly.type
_entity_poly.pdbx_seq_one_letter_code
_entity_poly.pdbx_strand_id
1 'polypeptide(L)'
;TGCGKTELLEQLPQAINLEKMANHLGSSFGDILGKQPTQKAFEAELFHNMQNLENFAFIESESRKIGDIILPLKFYEKMQKAFKIYCFCSLENRVKRIQKIYQEKMTPLKFQQCVQKISP
;
A
#
# COMPACT_ATOMS: atom_id res chain seq x y z
N THR A 1 -5.38 -1.46 7.49
CA THR A 1 -5.67 -2.48 6.45
C THR A 1 -7.11 -2.95 6.55
N GLY A 2 -7.76 -3.20 5.41
CA GLY A 2 -9.13 -3.75 5.34
C GLY A 2 -10.27 -2.73 5.49
N CYS A 3 -9.99 -1.43 5.62
CA CYS A 3 -11.02 -0.41 5.80
C CYS A 3 -11.65 0.11 4.49
N GLY A 4 -11.23 -0.39 3.32
CA GLY A 4 -11.70 0.11 2.03
C GLY A 4 -10.91 1.30 1.48
N LYS A 5 -9.70 1.58 2.00
CA LYS A 5 -8.90 2.75 1.63
C LYS A 5 -8.53 2.74 0.15
N THR A 6 -8.12 1.58 -0.36
CA THR A 6 -7.66 1.42 -1.75
C THR A 6 -8.82 1.64 -2.71
N GLU A 7 -9.99 1.05 -2.42
CA GLU A 7 -11.20 1.25 -3.23
C GLU A 7 -11.67 2.71 -3.21
N LEU A 8 -11.58 3.39 -2.07
CA LEU A 8 -11.87 4.83 -1.97
C LEU A 8 -10.86 5.66 -2.78
N LEU A 9 -9.57 5.32 -2.68
CA LEU A 9 -8.49 6.04 -3.35
C LEU A 9 -8.64 6.00 -4.88
N GLU A 10 -9.04 4.85 -5.44
CA GLU A 10 -9.27 4.70 -6.88
C GLU A 10 -10.44 5.54 -7.42
N GLN A 11 -11.33 6.03 -6.53
CA GLN A 11 -12.44 6.91 -6.90
C GLN A 11 -12.10 8.40 -6.76
N LEU A 12 -10.95 8.74 -6.17
CA LEU A 12 -10.55 10.12 -5.92
C LEU A 12 -9.75 10.69 -7.11
N PRO A 13 -9.94 11.97 -7.44
CA PRO A 13 -9.12 12.63 -8.44
C PRO A 13 -7.68 12.78 -7.94
N GLN A 14 -6.70 12.74 -8.84
CA GLN A 14 -5.27 12.97 -8.50
C GLN A 14 -4.76 12.02 -7.39
N ALA A 15 -5.06 10.74 -7.52
CA ALA A 15 -4.68 9.71 -6.57
C ALA A 15 -3.37 9.00 -6.97
N ILE A 16 -2.47 8.79 -6.01
CA ILE A 16 -1.27 7.96 -6.14
C ILE A 16 -1.44 6.72 -5.25
N ASN A 17 -1.55 5.56 -5.90
CA ASN A 17 -1.66 4.26 -5.24
C ASN A 17 -0.27 3.60 -5.15
N LEU A 18 0.39 3.75 -4.01
CA LEU A 18 1.75 3.28 -3.76
C LEU A 18 1.81 1.75 -3.66
N GLU A 19 0.80 1.12 -3.04
CA GLU A 19 0.67 -0.34 -2.94
C GLU A 19 0.59 -0.99 -4.33
N LYS A 20 -0.21 -0.41 -5.23
CA LYS A 20 -0.37 -0.87 -6.62
C LYS A 20 0.92 -0.71 -7.41
N MET A 21 1.55 0.47 -7.33
CA MET A 21 2.86 0.71 -7.97
C MET A 21 3.91 -0.28 -7.45
N ALA A 22 3.92 -0.55 -6.14
CA ALA A 22 4.85 -1.50 -5.52
C ALA A 22 4.47 -2.97 -5.73
N ASN A 23 3.33 -3.26 -6.36
CA ASN A 23 2.72 -4.59 -6.45
C ASN A 23 2.69 -5.33 -5.10
N HIS A 24 2.23 -4.65 -4.03
CA HIS A 24 2.31 -5.15 -2.66
C HIS A 24 1.21 -4.56 -1.76
N LEU A 25 0.62 -5.35 -0.85
CA LEU A 25 -0.51 -4.93 0.01
C LEU A 25 -0.09 -4.23 1.34
N GLY A 26 0.99 -3.43 1.31
CA GLY A 26 1.43 -2.60 2.46
C GLY A 26 1.66 -3.30 3.82
N SER A 27 1.73 -4.63 3.88
CA SER A 27 1.77 -5.39 5.14
C SER A 27 2.81 -6.50 5.13
N SER A 28 3.15 -7.05 6.30
CA SER A 28 4.05 -8.22 6.38
C SER A 28 3.56 -9.45 5.61
N PHE A 29 2.26 -9.48 5.30
CA PHE A 29 1.60 -10.52 4.50
C PHE A 29 1.41 -10.09 3.02
N GLY A 30 1.85 -8.88 2.64
CA GLY A 30 1.46 -8.23 1.39
C GLY A 30 2.18 -8.69 0.14
N ASP A 31 3.24 -9.49 0.29
CA ASP A 31 3.98 -10.13 -0.80
C ASP A 31 3.23 -11.38 -1.32
N ILE A 32 2.02 -11.15 -1.84
CA ILE A 32 1.13 -12.18 -2.40
C ILE A 32 0.57 -11.80 -3.77
N LEU A 33 0.96 -10.64 -4.31
CA LEU A 33 0.53 -10.16 -5.64
C LEU A 33 1.52 -10.53 -6.76
N GLY A 34 2.61 -11.22 -6.41
CA GLY A 34 3.69 -11.57 -7.33
C GLY A 34 4.92 -10.69 -7.13
N LYS A 35 5.75 -10.58 -8.16
CA LYS A 35 7.04 -9.88 -8.07
C LYS A 35 6.83 -8.37 -7.96
N GLN A 36 7.50 -7.73 -7.00
CA GLN A 36 7.59 -6.27 -6.91
C GLN A 36 8.46 -5.70 -8.04
N PRO A 37 8.21 -4.45 -8.48
CA PRO A 37 9.11 -3.79 -9.42
C PRO A 37 10.49 -3.56 -8.79
N THR A 38 11.47 -3.20 -9.62
CA THR A 38 12.74 -2.70 -9.10
C THR A 38 12.54 -1.30 -8.51
N GLN A 39 13.41 -0.90 -7.57
CA GLN A 39 13.41 0.45 -7.01
C GLN A 39 13.41 1.54 -8.11
N LYS A 40 14.25 1.37 -9.15
CA LYS A 40 14.33 2.30 -10.29
C LYS A 40 13.02 2.39 -11.06
N ALA A 41 12.36 1.26 -11.31
CA ALA A 41 11.08 1.26 -12.03
C ALA A 41 9.98 1.94 -11.21
N PHE A 42 9.92 1.66 -9.91
CA PHE A 42 8.99 2.32 -8.98
C PHE A 42 9.20 3.84 -8.94
N GLU A 43 10.45 4.30 -8.80
CA GLU A 43 10.76 5.73 -8.76
C GLU A 43 10.44 6.45 -10.08
N ALA A 44 10.66 5.79 -11.22
CA ALA A 44 10.30 6.33 -12.53
C ALA A 44 8.78 6.49 -12.68
N GLU A 45 8.01 5.48 -12.26
CA GLU A 45 6.55 5.54 -12.26
C GLU A 45 6.03 6.61 -11.29
N LEU A 46 6.62 6.70 -10.09
CA LEU A 46 6.28 7.74 -9.11
C LEU A 46 6.50 9.13 -9.67
N PHE A 47 7.66 9.35 -10.30
CA PHE A 47 7.96 10.63 -10.94
C PHE A 47 6.94 10.97 -12.02
N HIS A 48 6.59 10.02 -12.88
CA HIS A 48 5.60 10.24 -13.93
C HIS A 48 4.21 10.58 -13.37
N ASN A 49 3.75 9.83 -12.36
CA ASN A 49 2.48 10.12 -11.68
C ASN A 49 2.46 11.50 -11.04
N MET A 50 3.59 11.95 -10.48
CA MET A 50 3.72 13.27 -9.86
C MET A 50 3.71 14.42 -10.88
N GLN A 51 4.15 14.21 -12.12
CA GLN A 51 4.17 15.26 -13.15
C GLN A 51 2.76 15.70 -13.58
N ASN A 52 1.77 14.80 -13.45
CA ASN A 52 0.39 15.08 -13.82
C ASN A 52 -0.45 15.64 -12.67
N LEU A 53 0.18 15.88 -11.50
CA LEU A 53 -0.50 16.48 -10.36
C LEU A 53 -0.55 18.00 -10.52
N GLU A 54 -1.68 18.57 -10.11
CA GLU A 54 -1.89 20.00 -10.01
C GLU A 54 -1.51 20.48 -8.60
N ASN A 55 -2.50 20.70 -7.74
CA ASN A 55 -2.33 21.36 -6.44
C ASN A 55 -2.25 20.38 -5.26
N PHE A 56 -2.74 19.16 -5.43
CA PHE A 56 -2.77 18.16 -4.36
C PHE A 56 -2.77 16.74 -4.94
N ALA A 57 -2.49 15.76 -4.08
CA ALA A 57 -2.71 14.36 -4.40
C ALA A 57 -3.26 13.62 -3.18
N PHE A 58 -4.13 12.65 -3.43
CA PHE A 58 -4.48 11.66 -2.42
C PHE A 58 -3.49 10.50 -2.48
N ILE A 59 -2.93 10.13 -1.34
CA ILE A 59 -1.87 9.12 -1.26
C ILE A 59 -2.17 8.20 -0.08
N GLU A 60 -1.84 6.93 -0.24
CA GLU A 60 -1.90 5.95 0.85
C GLU A 60 -0.89 6.33 1.94
N SER A 61 -1.35 6.31 3.19
CA SER A 61 -0.47 6.57 4.34
C SER A 61 0.32 5.31 4.70
N GLU A 62 1.27 4.95 3.84
CA GLU A 62 2.16 3.81 4.05
C GLU A 62 3.41 4.16 4.86
N SER A 63 4.08 3.11 5.36
CA SER A 63 5.41 3.30 5.95
C SER A 63 6.42 3.68 4.88
N ARG A 64 7.63 4.12 5.27
CA ARG A 64 8.70 4.40 4.29
C ARG A 64 9.07 3.17 3.44
N LYS A 65 8.83 1.96 3.95
CA LYS A 65 9.13 0.70 3.25
C LYS A 65 7.82 -0.03 2.88
N ILE A 66 7.69 -0.42 1.61
CA ILE A 66 6.56 -1.19 1.07
C ILE A 66 7.10 -2.47 0.44
N GLY A 67 7.09 -3.56 1.21
CA GLY A 67 7.83 -4.77 0.83
C GLY A 67 9.31 -4.43 0.68
N ASP A 68 9.90 -4.62 -0.49
CA ASP A 68 11.30 -4.27 -0.77
C ASP A 68 11.50 -2.84 -1.30
N ILE A 69 10.42 -2.13 -1.64
CA ILE A 69 10.47 -0.74 -2.12
C ILE A 69 10.68 0.22 -0.96
N ILE A 70 11.59 1.19 -1.13
CA ILE A 70 11.82 2.27 -0.18
C ILE A 70 11.36 3.58 -0.80
N LEU A 71 10.40 4.26 -0.16
CA LEU A 71 9.94 5.57 -0.63
C LEU A 71 11.07 6.61 -0.55
N PRO A 72 11.23 7.48 -1.57
CA PRO A 72 12.18 8.58 -1.53
C PRO A 72 11.97 9.44 -0.28
N LEU A 73 13.06 9.79 0.42
CA LEU A 73 12.99 10.41 1.74
C LEU A 73 12.16 11.69 1.74
N LYS A 74 12.41 12.60 0.79
CA LYS A 74 11.69 13.88 0.68
C LYS A 74 10.19 13.68 0.44
N PHE A 75 9.83 12.69 -0.37
CA PHE A 75 8.43 12.34 -0.62
C PHE A 75 7.76 11.84 0.66
N TYR A 76 8.40 10.90 1.35
CA TYR A 76 7.90 10.36 2.61
C TYR A 76 7.75 11.44 3.69
N GLU A 77 8.73 12.32 3.86
CA GLU A 77 8.66 13.43 4.83
C GLU A 77 7.51 14.39 4.55
N LYS A 78 7.25 14.69 3.26
CA LYS A 78 6.09 15.50 2.84
C LYS A 78 4.78 14.78 3.15
N MET A 79 4.68 13.49 2.84
CA MET A 79 3.52 12.65 3.15
C MET A 79 3.24 12.60 4.65
N GLN A 80 4.27 12.55 5.50
CA GLN A 80 4.12 12.54 6.96
C GLN A 80 3.56 13.85 7.53
N LYS A 81 3.88 14.98 6.91
CA LYS A 81 3.40 16.31 7.31
C LYS A 81 2.08 16.73 6.64
N ALA A 82 1.63 15.97 5.64
CA ALA A 82 0.40 16.25 4.92
C ALA A 82 -0.85 16.03 5.79
N PHE A 83 -1.96 16.64 5.38
CA PHE A 83 -3.26 16.44 6.01
C PHE A 83 -3.65 14.96 6.02
N LYS A 84 -4.15 14.46 7.16
CA LYS A 84 -4.46 13.04 7.36
C LYS A 84 -5.97 12.83 7.37
N ILE A 85 -6.43 11.95 6.47
CA ILE A 85 -7.83 11.52 6.40
C ILE A 85 -7.92 10.11 6.99
N TYR A 86 -8.73 9.96 8.04
CA TYR A 86 -8.94 8.68 8.71
C TYR A 86 -10.19 7.99 8.17
N CYS A 87 -10.01 6.78 7.65
CA CYS A 87 -11.12 5.94 7.20
C CYS A 87 -11.51 4.94 8.29
N PHE A 88 -12.76 5.02 8.75
CA PHE A 88 -13.30 4.13 9.77
C PHE A 88 -14.16 3.03 9.16
N CYS A 89 -14.06 1.82 9.71
CA CYS A 89 -14.86 0.68 9.30
C CYS A 89 -15.03 -0.28 10.48
N SER A 90 -16.18 -0.94 10.59
CA SER A 90 -16.42 -1.95 11.63
C SER A 90 -15.42 -3.11 11.52
N LEU A 91 -15.08 -3.72 12.65
CA LEU A 91 -14.18 -4.86 12.69
C LEU A 91 -14.67 -6.00 11.78
N GLU A 92 -15.96 -6.31 11.83
CA GLU A 92 -16.59 -7.33 11.00
C GLU A 92 -16.35 -7.09 9.49
N ASN A 93 -16.59 -5.86 9.02
CA ASN A 93 -16.37 -5.52 7.62
C ASN A 93 -14.90 -5.52 7.23
N ARG A 94 -13.99 -5.18 8.17
CA ARG A 94 -12.54 -5.31 7.94
C ARG A 94 -12.13 -6.77 7.78
N VAL A 95 -12.63 -7.67 8.63
CA VAL A 95 -12.36 -9.11 8.55
C VAL A 95 -12.85 -9.67 7.21
N LYS A 96 -14.11 -9.39 6.83
CA LYS A 96 -14.68 -9.85 5.54
C LYS A 96 -13.83 -9.40 4.35
N ARG A 97 -13.40 -8.13 4.32
CA ARG A 97 -12.54 -7.63 3.24
C ARG A 97 -11.16 -8.29 3.23
N ILE A 98 -10.52 -8.42 4.38
CA ILE A 98 -9.20 -9.06 4.48
C ILE A 98 -9.29 -10.52 4.01
N GLN A 99 -10.29 -11.28 4.48
CA GLN A 99 -10.50 -12.64 4.01
C GLN A 99 -10.62 -12.70 2.49
N LYS A 100 -11.44 -11.84 1.88
CA LYS A 100 -11.59 -11.77 0.42
C LYS A 100 -10.27 -11.48 -0.31
N ILE A 101 -9.44 -10.57 0.20
CA ILE A 101 -8.16 -10.18 -0.43
C ILE A 101 -7.15 -11.34 -0.40
N TYR A 102 -7.09 -12.07 0.71
CA TYR A 102 -6.03 -13.04 0.98
C TYR A 102 -6.42 -14.49 0.69
N GLN A 103 -7.70 -14.87 0.77
CA GLN A 103 -8.15 -16.27 0.75
C GLN A 103 -7.65 -17.08 -0.47
N GLU A 104 -7.61 -16.46 -1.65
CA GLU A 104 -7.21 -17.14 -2.89
C GLU A 104 -5.69 -17.14 -3.10
N LYS A 105 -4.97 -16.25 -2.41
CA LYS A 105 -3.55 -15.96 -2.65
C LYS A 105 -2.64 -16.43 -1.51
N MET A 106 -3.20 -16.76 -0.35
CA MET A 106 -2.46 -17.11 0.86
C MET A 106 -2.47 -18.62 1.10
N THR A 107 -1.31 -19.27 0.96
CA THR A 107 -1.13 -20.68 1.31
C THR A 107 -0.74 -20.84 2.78
N PRO A 108 -0.98 -22.01 3.41
CA PRO A 108 -0.54 -22.26 4.80
C PRO A 108 0.95 -22.03 5.00
N LEU A 109 1.78 -22.45 4.04
CA LEU A 109 3.23 -22.25 4.07
C LEU A 109 3.60 -20.76 4.02
N LYS A 110 3.03 -20.00 3.08
CA LYS A 110 3.30 -18.55 2.97
C LYS A 110 2.85 -17.81 4.22
N PHE A 111 1.70 -18.19 4.78
CA PHE A 111 1.21 -17.63 6.03
C PHE A 111 2.21 -17.84 7.17
N GLN A 112 2.70 -19.08 7.35
CA GLN A 112 3.70 -19.40 8.37
C GLN A 112 4.99 -18.58 8.18
N GLN A 113 5.47 -18.44 6.95
CA GLN A 113 6.64 -17.59 6.63
C GLN A 113 6.40 -16.13 7.00
N CYS A 114 5.22 -15.59 6.74
CA CYS A 114 4.87 -14.21 7.11
C CYS A 114 4.78 -14.03 8.63
N VAL A 115 4.24 -15.01 9.36
CA VAL A 115 4.20 -15.00 10.84
C VAL A 115 5.60 -14.97 11.43
N GLN A 116 6.55 -15.75 10.90
CA GLN A 116 7.94 -15.74 11.37
C GLN A 116 8.63 -14.38 11.24
N LYS A 117 8.21 -13.52 10.30
CA LYS A 117 8.77 -12.16 10.14
C LYS A 117 8.29 -11.17 11.22
N ILE A 118 7.20 -11.49 11.92
CA ILE A 118 6.59 -10.61 12.93
C ILE A 118 6.66 -11.20 14.35
N SER A 119 7.02 -12.48 14.48
CA SER A 119 7.33 -13.10 15.76
C SER A 119 8.65 -12.55 16.32
N PRO A 120 8.72 -12.26 17.63
CA PRO A 120 9.94 -11.78 18.29
C PRO A 120 11.06 -12.83 18.35
#